data_AF-A0A7V6KFP8-F1
#
_entry.id   AF-A0A7V6KFP8-F1
#
_cell.length_a   1.000
_cell.length_b   1.000
_cell.length_c   1.000
_cell.angle_alpha   90.00
_cell.angle_beta   90.00
_cell.angle_gamma   90.00
#
_symmetry.space_group_name_H-M   'P 1'
#
loop_
_entity.id
_entity.type
_entity.pdbx_description
1 polymer ?
#
loop_
_entity_poly.entity_id
_entity_poly.type
_entity_poly.pdbx_seq_one_letter_code
_entity_poly.pdbx_strand_id
1 'polypeptide(L)'
;EKKLPVRMAIAFMLATPIINPVVLLSTYYAFSDIKMVLWRAGLGFVGAVIIGLLVEYWQKDRPTLMSQASGKVTLPMAKADVKPDPKWFEVLSHTSGELFDVGRYLIFGSLLAAGLNVLVPKDFLLQLGGQGIPGILVMMSLAFIISLCSESDAFVARTFSGNFSGAAVLAFLITGPMIDIKNTLLLSAYFRMKFVVRLVVTILVVCFVLSVLVLAGGLI
;
A
#
# COMPACT_ATOMS: atom_id res chain seq x y z
N GLU A 1 10.22 -4.40 29.55
CA GLU A 1 9.89 -3.98 28.18
C GLU A 1 8.39 -4.20 27.95
N LYS A 2 7.60 -3.13 27.74
CA LYS A 2 6.16 -3.27 27.52
C LYS A 2 5.95 -3.82 26.12
N LYS A 3 5.51 -5.08 26.00
CA LYS A 3 5.07 -5.68 24.74
C LYS A 3 3.97 -4.78 24.16
N LEU A 4 4.28 -4.04 23.09
CA LEU A 4 3.28 -3.28 22.36
C LEU A 4 2.19 -4.26 21.89
N PRO A 5 0.90 -3.96 22.13
CA PRO A 5 -0.17 -4.86 21.72
C PRO A 5 -0.15 -4.97 20.19
N VAL A 6 -0.31 -6.18 19.67
CA VAL A 6 -0.17 -6.51 18.23
C VAL A 6 -1.04 -5.61 17.33
N ARG A 7 -2.17 -5.12 17.87
CA ARG A 7 -3.06 -4.11 17.27
C ARG A 7 -2.34 -2.81 16.85
N MET A 8 -1.46 -2.29 17.71
CA MET A 8 -0.73 -1.04 17.45
C MET A 8 0.34 -1.28 16.40
N ALA A 9 0.99 -2.44 16.41
CA ALA A 9 1.99 -2.78 15.40
C ALA A 9 1.38 -2.89 14.01
N ILE A 10 0.24 -3.59 13.86
CA ILE A 10 -0.42 -3.78 12.56
C ILE A 10 -1.04 -2.48 12.05
N ALA A 11 -1.76 -1.75 12.91
CA ALA A 11 -2.34 -0.46 12.52
C ALA A 11 -1.26 0.55 12.13
N PHE A 12 -0.15 0.62 12.88
CA PHE A 12 0.99 1.47 12.53
C PHE A 12 1.64 1.04 11.21
N MET A 13 1.86 -0.26 11.02
CA MET A 13 2.49 -0.79 9.80
C MET A 13 1.65 -0.53 8.55
N LEU A 14 0.31 -0.59 8.64
CA LEU A 14 -0.59 -0.24 7.53
C LEU A 14 -0.75 1.27 7.33
N ALA A 15 -0.72 2.07 8.40
CA ALA A 15 -0.87 3.52 8.31
C ALA A 15 0.41 4.23 7.80
N THR A 16 1.59 3.67 8.09
CA THR A 16 2.89 4.25 7.73
C THR A 16 3.02 4.56 6.23
N PRO A 17 2.76 3.61 5.30
CA PRO A 17 2.88 3.88 3.87
C PRO A 17 1.75 4.79 3.34
N ILE A 18 0.60 4.84 4.00
CA ILE A 18 -0.56 5.68 3.60
C ILE A 18 -0.32 7.15 3.90
N ILE A 19 0.24 7.45 5.08
CA ILE A 19 0.52 8.82 5.53
C ILE A 19 1.91 9.28 5.08
N ASN A 20 2.63 8.44 4.33
CA ASN A 20 3.96 8.78 3.83
C ASN A 20 3.89 10.09 3.01
N PRO A 21 4.63 11.15 3.41
CA PRO A 21 4.59 12.43 2.71
C PRO A 21 4.99 12.31 1.24
N VAL A 22 5.90 11.40 0.88
CA VAL A 22 6.29 11.16 -0.51
C VAL A 22 5.12 10.64 -1.34
N VAL A 23 4.31 9.74 -0.76
CA VAL A 23 3.14 9.15 -1.40
C VAL A 23 2.00 10.17 -1.53
N LEU A 24 1.79 11.01 -0.51
CA LEU A 24 0.78 12.07 -0.57
C LEU A 24 1.17 13.14 -1.60
N LEU A 25 2.44 13.52 -1.65
CA LEU A 25 2.97 14.44 -2.66
C LEU A 25 2.84 13.85 -4.07
N SER A 26 3.18 12.57 -4.29
CA SER A 26 3.01 11.95 -5.61
C SER A 26 1.54 11.90 -6.05
N THR A 27 0.62 11.68 -5.12
CA THR A 27 -0.83 11.77 -5.37
C THR A 27 -1.23 13.18 -5.79
N TYR A 28 -0.73 14.20 -5.08
CA TYR A 28 -1.00 15.60 -5.41
C TYR A 28 -0.47 15.94 -6.82
N TYR A 29 0.75 15.53 -7.15
CA TYR A 29 1.32 15.77 -8.48
C TYR A 29 0.61 15.01 -9.60
N ALA A 30 0.11 13.80 -9.34
CA ALA A 30 -0.58 13.00 -10.35
C ALA A 30 -1.99 13.53 -10.64
N PHE A 31 -2.75 13.90 -9.60
CA PHE A 31 -4.16 14.30 -9.75
C PHE A 31 -4.37 15.81 -9.81
N SER A 32 -3.41 16.60 -9.33
CA SER A 32 -3.53 18.06 -9.13
C SER A 32 -4.79 18.44 -8.34
N ASP A 33 -5.32 17.53 -7.53
CA ASP A 33 -6.53 17.70 -6.73
C ASP A 33 -6.26 17.32 -5.27
N ILE A 34 -6.35 18.32 -4.39
CA ILE A 34 -6.16 18.16 -2.95
C ILE A 34 -7.24 17.27 -2.32
N LYS A 35 -8.46 17.23 -2.89
CA LYS A 35 -9.54 16.38 -2.40
C LYS A 35 -9.17 14.91 -2.50
N MET A 36 -8.56 14.50 -3.62
CA MET A 36 -8.12 13.11 -3.82
C MET A 36 -7.07 12.70 -2.79
N VAL A 37 -6.14 13.62 -2.46
CA VAL A 37 -5.09 13.39 -1.45
C VAL A 37 -5.72 13.24 -0.06
N LEU A 38 -6.65 14.12 0.31
CA LEU A 38 -7.35 14.07 1.59
C LEU A 38 -8.20 12.81 1.74
N TRP A 39 -8.90 12.42 0.68
CA TRP A 39 -9.67 11.17 0.66
C TRP A 39 -8.79 9.95 0.79
N ARG A 40 -7.63 9.91 0.10
CA ARG A 40 -6.63 8.83 0.24
C ARG A 40 -6.13 8.73 1.68
N ALA A 41 -5.69 9.85 2.25
CA ALA A 41 -5.15 9.89 3.60
C ALA A 41 -6.21 9.52 4.65
N GLY A 42 -7.40 10.13 4.56
CA GLY A 42 -8.49 9.93 5.51
C GLY A 42 -9.04 8.51 5.48
N LEU A 43 -9.44 8.00 4.32
CA LEU A 43 -9.99 6.64 4.21
C LEU A 43 -8.93 5.59 4.46
N GLY A 44 -7.70 5.80 4.03
CA GLY A 44 -6.60 4.90 4.32
C GLY A 44 -6.32 4.81 5.82
N PHE A 45 -6.35 5.94 6.53
CA PHE A 45 -6.20 5.95 8.00
C PHE A 45 -7.37 5.24 8.69
N VAL A 46 -8.61 5.56 8.32
CA VAL A 46 -9.82 4.91 8.86
C VAL A 46 -9.78 3.40 8.61
N GLY A 47 -9.40 2.99 7.39
CA GLY A 47 -9.22 1.58 7.03
C GLY A 47 -8.17 0.90 7.90
N ALA A 48 -7.01 1.51 8.10
CA ALA A 48 -5.95 0.96 8.95
C ALA A 48 -6.40 0.76 10.40
N VAL A 49 -7.19 1.69 10.95
CA VAL A 49 -7.79 1.56 12.29
C VAL A 49 -8.80 0.41 12.33
N ILE A 50 -9.71 0.33 11.37
CA ILE A 50 -10.72 -0.75 11.30
C ILE A 50 -10.03 -2.12 11.20
N ILE A 51 -9.03 -2.26 10.32
CA ILE A 51 -8.27 -3.50 10.16
C ILE A 51 -7.55 -3.86 11.46
N GLY A 52 -6.90 -2.89 12.12
CA GLY A 52 -6.24 -3.11 13.41
C GLY A 52 -7.19 -3.64 14.49
N LEU A 53 -8.41 -3.09 14.57
CA LEU A 53 -9.45 -3.53 15.51
C LEU A 53 -10.01 -4.92 15.16
N LEU A 54 -10.25 -5.21 13.89
CA LEU A 54 -10.71 -6.53 13.43
C LEU A 54 -9.68 -7.62 13.74
N VAL A 55 -8.40 -7.32 13.53
CA VAL A 55 -7.31 -8.26 13.83
C VAL A 55 -7.20 -8.51 15.33
N GLU A 56 -7.36 -7.47 16.16
CA GLU A 56 -7.39 -7.63 17.61
C GLU A 56 -8.54 -8.55 18.05
N TYR A 57 -9.74 -8.33 17.51
CA TYR A 57 -10.90 -9.15 17.81
C TYR A 57 -10.65 -10.64 17.51
N TRP A 58 -9.97 -10.96 16.41
CA TRP A 58 -9.65 -12.35 16.05
C TRP A 58 -8.47 -12.96 16.80
N GLN A 59 -7.51 -12.13 17.22
CA GLN A 59 -6.33 -12.61 17.95
C GLN A 59 -6.56 -12.71 19.45
N LYS A 60 -7.67 -12.19 19.98
CA LYS A 60 -8.05 -12.26 21.39
C LYS A 60 -7.98 -13.68 21.96
N ASP A 61 -8.27 -14.70 21.14
CA ASP A 61 -8.32 -16.10 21.56
C ASP A 61 -7.08 -16.95 21.18
N ARG A 62 -6.16 -16.46 20.32
CA ARG A 62 -4.96 -17.21 19.90
C ARG A 62 -3.78 -16.28 19.53
N PRO A 63 -2.81 -16.02 20.43
CA PRO A 63 -1.62 -15.27 20.07
C PRO A 63 -0.74 -16.09 19.10
N THR A 64 -0.83 -15.82 17.80
CA THR A 64 -0.08 -16.55 16.74
C THR A 64 1.33 -16.03 16.50
N LEU A 65 1.94 -15.35 17.47
CA LEU A 65 3.33 -14.94 17.40
C LEU A 65 4.20 -16.21 17.38
N MET A 66 4.90 -16.48 16.27
CA MET A 66 6.03 -17.39 16.34
C MET A 66 7.06 -16.74 17.25
N SER A 67 7.45 -17.46 18.31
CA SER A 67 8.51 -17.07 19.25
C SER A 67 9.86 -17.04 18.52
N GLN A 68 10.08 -16.04 17.68
CA GLN A 68 11.38 -15.66 17.15
C GLN A 68 11.75 -14.22 17.52
N ALA A 69 11.26 -13.73 18.67
CA ALA A 69 11.85 -12.58 19.36
C ALA A 69 13.16 -12.96 20.09
N SER A 70 13.88 -13.98 19.62
CA SER A 70 15.18 -14.41 20.16
C SER A 70 16.21 -14.71 19.05
N GLY A 71 15.96 -14.27 17.83
CA GLY A 71 17.07 -13.78 17.00
C GLY A 71 17.22 -12.32 17.41
N LYS A 72 18.42 -11.87 17.79
CA LYS A 72 18.74 -10.45 17.94
C LYS A 72 18.02 -9.70 16.83
N VAL A 73 16.96 -8.95 17.15
CA VAL A 73 16.61 -7.79 16.35
C VAL A 73 17.77 -6.86 16.62
N THR A 74 18.86 -7.13 15.89
CA THR A 74 19.83 -6.13 15.55
C THR A 74 18.97 -5.20 14.72
N LEU A 75 18.28 -4.28 15.40
CA LEU A 75 18.08 -2.97 14.83
C LEU A 75 19.44 -2.68 14.20
N PRO A 76 19.54 -2.36 12.91
CA PRO A 76 20.57 -1.43 12.53
C PRO A 76 20.14 -0.12 13.21
N MET A 77 20.23 -0.06 14.54
CA MET A 77 20.99 0.97 15.19
C MET A 77 22.38 0.75 14.62
N ALA A 78 22.53 1.16 13.35
CA ALA A 78 23.77 1.66 12.85
C ALA A 78 24.22 2.51 14.02
N LYS A 79 25.30 2.07 14.67
CA LYS A 79 26.21 3.04 15.21
C LYS A 79 26.54 3.90 14.00
N ALA A 80 25.72 4.93 13.79
CA ALA A 80 26.15 6.10 13.12
C ALA A 80 27.22 6.61 14.07
N ASP A 81 28.44 6.09 13.90
CA ASP A 81 29.61 6.92 14.04
C ASP A 81 29.35 8.06 13.06
N VAL A 82 28.61 9.07 13.55
CA VAL A 82 28.43 10.34 12.87
C VAL A 82 29.80 10.99 12.94
N LYS A 83 30.68 10.57 12.03
CA LYS A 83 31.75 11.44 11.56
C LYS A 83 31.05 12.50 10.71
N PRO A 84 31.12 13.78 11.11
CA PRO A 84 30.46 14.85 10.39
C PRO A 84 31.33 15.23 9.19
N ASP A 85 31.41 14.37 8.18
CA ASP A 85 32.02 14.72 6.90
C ASP A 85 31.06 14.39 5.76
N PRO A 86 30.17 15.31 5.35
CA PRO A 86 29.27 15.06 4.24
C PRO A 86 30.07 15.21 2.94
N LYS A 87 30.72 14.13 2.50
CA LYS A 87 31.10 14.02 1.10
C LYS A 87 29.82 13.69 0.34
N TRP A 88 29.30 14.66 -0.42
CA TRP A 88 28.16 14.46 -1.33
C TRP A 88 28.28 13.19 -2.17
N PHE A 89 29.51 12.79 -2.49
CA PHE A 89 29.83 11.56 -3.21
C PHE A 89 29.51 10.27 -2.45
N GLU A 90 29.66 10.26 -1.12
CA GLU A 90 29.38 9.09 -0.27
C GLU A 90 27.87 8.88 -0.10
N VAL A 91 27.13 9.96 0.09
CA VAL A 91 25.65 9.95 0.06
C VAL A 91 25.16 9.47 -1.31
N LEU A 92 25.74 9.98 -2.41
CA LEU A 92 25.36 9.55 -3.77
C LEU A 92 25.67 8.06 -4.02
N SER A 93 26.80 7.55 -3.53
CA SER A 93 27.14 6.12 -3.67
C SER A 93 26.21 5.21 -2.87
N HIS A 94 25.77 5.63 -1.69
CA HIS A 94 24.82 4.85 -0.88
C HIS A 94 23.41 4.91 -1.46
N THR A 95 22.92 6.08 -1.84
CA THR A 95 21.60 6.25 -2.45
C THR A 95 21.52 5.57 -3.82
N SER A 96 22.58 5.59 -4.63
CA SER A 96 22.57 4.91 -5.94
C SER A 96 22.47 3.39 -5.78
N GLY A 97 23.15 2.78 -4.81
CA GLY A 97 23.01 1.35 -4.51
C GLY A 97 21.56 0.96 -4.17
N GLU A 98 20.91 1.74 -3.30
CA GLU A 98 19.48 1.54 -2.97
C GLU A 98 18.57 1.77 -4.19
N LEU A 99 18.88 2.76 -5.02
CA LEU A 99 18.13 3.05 -6.23
C LEU A 99 18.24 1.92 -7.27
N PHE A 100 19.38 1.24 -7.39
CA PHE A 100 19.53 0.09 -8.28
C PHE A 100 18.74 -1.14 -7.78
N ASP A 101 18.73 -1.37 -6.47
CA ASP A 101 17.96 -2.45 -5.85
C ASP A 101 16.45 -2.24 -5.96
N VAL A 102 15.97 -1.00 -5.84
CA VAL A 102 14.55 -0.65 -6.08
C VAL A 102 14.26 -0.56 -7.58
N GLY A 103 15.23 -0.09 -8.37
CA GLY A 103 15.13 0.17 -9.80
C GLY A 103 14.73 -1.05 -10.62
N ARG A 104 15.26 -2.24 -10.29
CA ARG A 104 14.84 -3.49 -10.95
C ARG A 104 13.33 -3.75 -10.77
N TYR A 105 12.78 -3.53 -9.58
CA TYR A 105 11.36 -3.72 -9.32
C TYR A 105 10.50 -2.64 -10.00
N LEU A 106 10.99 -1.38 -10.04
CA LEU A 106 10.35 -0.29 -10.77
C LEU A 106 10.30 -0.55 -12.29
N ILE A 107 11.39 -1.05 -12.86
CA ILE A 107 11.44 -1.42 -14.30
C ILE A 107 10.40 -2.49 -14.59
N PHE A 108 10.35 -3.58 -13.82
CA PHE A 108 9.32 -4.62 -14.00
C PHE A 108 7.89 -4.08 -13.80
N GLY A 109 7.64 -3.27 -12.78
CA GLY A 109 6.33 -2.67 -12.53
C GLY A 109 5.88 -1.72 -13.65
N SER A 110 6.79 -0.90 -14.17
CA SER A 110 6.50 0.01 -15.30
C SER A 110 6.25 -0.74 -16.61
N LEU A 111 7.01 -1.80 -16.89
CA LEU A 111 6.79 -2.69 -18.03
C LEU A 111 5.44 -3.39 -17.95
N LEU A 112 5.07 -3.88 -16.76
CA LEU A 112 3.78 -4.53 -16.54
C LEU A 112 2.62 -3.53 -16.65
N ALA A 113 2.76 -2.32 -16.10
CA ALA A 113 1.75 -1.27 -16.22
C ALA A 113 1.57 -0.80 -17.68
N ALA A 114 2.67 -0.60 -18.41
CA ALA A 114 2.64 -0.27 -19.84
C ALA A 114 2.03 -1.43 -20.66
N GLY A 115 2.39 -2.67 -20.33
CA GLY A 115 1.81 -3.87 -20.93
C GLY A 115 0.31 -3.95 -20.71
N LEU A 116 -0.17 -3.74 -19.48
CA LEU A 116 -1.61 -3.71 -19.21
C LEU A 116 -2.32 -2.56 -19.93
N ASN A 117 -1.69 -1.39 -20.07
CA ASN A 117 -2.27 -0.27 -20.81
C ASN A 117 -2.39 -0.56 -22.32
N VAL A 118 -1.41 -1.25 -22.90
CA VAL A 118 -1.40 -1.60 -24.34
C VAL A 118 -2.24 -2.85 -24.64
N LEU A 119 -2.19 -3.86 -23.77
CA LEU A 119 -2.82 -5.17 -23.99
C LEU A 119 -4.28 -5.21 -23.57
N VAL A 120 -4.74 -4.34 -22.66
CA VAL A 120 -6.13 -4.31 -22.21
C VAL A 120 -6.94 -3.34 -23.09
N PRO A 121 -7.84 -3.84 -23.96
CA PRO A 121 -8.65 -2.99 -24.81
C PRO A 121 -9.57 -2.10 -23.97
N LYS A 122 -9.65 -0.81 -24.32
CA LYS A 122 -10.48 0.17 -23.62
C LYS A 122 -11.96 -0.24 -23.61
N ASP A 123 -12.44 -0.93 -24.64
CA ASP A 123 -13.81 -1.44 -24.72
C ASP A 123 -14.13 -2.48 -23.64
N PHE A 124 -13.15 -3.31 -23.27
CA PHE A 124 -13.30 -4.29 -22.18
C PHE A 124 -13.37 -3.58 -20.83
N LEU A 125 -12.57 -2.52 -20.65
CA LEU A 125 -12.61 -1.67 -19.45
C LEU A 125 -13.88 -0.83 -19.35
N LEU A 126 -14.49 -0.43 -20.47
CA LEU A 126 -15.76 0.30 -20.47
C LEU A 126 -16.95 -0.62 -20.16
N GLN A 127 -16.91 -1.89 -20.62
CA GLN A 127 -17.95 -2.88 -20.32
C GLN A 127 -17.85 -3.46 -18.89
N LEU A 128 -16.63 -3.65 -18.35
CA LEU A 128 -16.40 -4.18 -17.00
C LEU A 128 -16.14 -3.12 -15.93
N GLY A 129 -15.73 -1.92 -16.31
CA GLY A 129 -15.15 -0.91 -15.43
C GLY A 129 -15.91 0.42 -15.39
N GLY A 130 -17.19 0.43 -15.77
CA GLY A 130 -18.07 1.59 -15.65
C GLY A 130 -18.18 2.13 -14.21
N GLN A 131 -19.01 3.16 -13.99
CA GLN A 131 -19.16 3.89 -12.71
C GLN A 131 -19.73 3.08 -11.52
N GLY A 132 -19.66 1.74 -11.57
CA GLY A 132 -20.22 0.84 -10.57
C GLY A 132 -19.16 0.07 -9.78
N ILE A 133 -19.67 -0.85 -8.96
CA ILE A 133 -18.90 -1.81 -8.16
C ILE A 133 -17.89 -2.64 -8.99
N PRO A 134 -18.20 -3.07 -10.24
CA PRO A 134 -17.23 -3.81 -11.06
C PRO A 134 -15.91 -3.07 -11.29
N GLY A 135 -15.94 -1.74 -11.44
CA GLY A 135 -14.74 -0.92 -11.60
C GLY A 135 -13.84 -0.92 -10.37
N ILE A 136 -14.43 -0.96 -9.17
CA ILE A 136 -13.69 -1.06 -7.90
C ILE A 136 -12.94 -2.39 -7.85
N LEU A 137 -13.57 -3.50 -8.22
CA LEU A 137 -12.93 -4.82 -8.19
C LEU A 137 -11.76 -4.92 -9.18
N VAL A 138 -11.93 -4.38 -10.40
CA VAL A 138 -10.86 -4.33 -11.40
C VAL A 138 -9.68 -3.51 -10.90
N MET A 139 -9.93 -2.33 -10.35
CA MET A 139 -8.90 -1.46 -9.80
C MET A 139 -8.20 -2.07 -8.57
N MET A 140 -8.92 -2.72 -7.67
CA MET A 140 -8.28 -3.42 -6.54
C MET A 140 -7.42 -4.61 -6.98
N SER A 141 -7.88 -5.36 -8.00
CA SER A 141 -7.10 -6.46 -8.59
C SER A 141 -5.83 -5.94 -9.24
N LEU A 142 -5.92 -4.81 -9.95
CA LEU A 142 -4.78 -4.14 -10.55
C LEU A 142 -3.78 -3.67 -9.48
N ALA A 143 -4.26 -3.11 -8.37
CA ALA A 143 -3.42 -2.70 -7.24
C ALA A 143 -2.65 -3.89 -6.65
N PHE A 144 -3.32 -5.04 -6.50
CA PHE A 144 -2.66 -6.26 -6.00
C PHE A 144 -1.54 -6.75 -6.94
N ILE A 145 -1.75 -6.68 -8.26
CA ILE A 145 -0.74 -7.08 -9.25
C ILE A 145 0.45 -6.10 -9.26
N ILE A 146 0.19 -4.81 -9.05
CA ILE A 146 1.18 -3.71 -9.16
C ILE A 146 1.78 -3.29 -7.80
N SER A 147 1.43 -3.97 -6.70
CA SER A 147 1.67 -3.57 -5.29
C SER A 147 3.12 -3.38 -4.81
N LEU A 148 4.09 -3.29 -5.73
CA LEU A 148 5.51 -3.06 -5.46
C LEU A 148 5.88 -1.56 -5.34
N CYS A 149 5.00 -0.63 -5.76
CA CYS A 149 5.39 0.77 -6.02
C CYS A 149 4.43 1.79 -5.40
N SER A 150 4.31 1.85 -4.07
CA SER A 150 3.36 2.73 -3.36
C SER A 150 3.38 4.22 -3.78
N GLU A 151 4.53 4.72 -4.24
CA GLU A 151 4.77 6.06 -4.75
C GLU A 151 4.36 6.23 -6.23
N SER A 152 4.66 5.23 -7.06
CA SER A 152 4.38 5.21 -8.50
C SER A 152 2.93 4.86 -8.82
N ASP A 153 2.23 4.22 -7.89
CA ASP A 153 0.81 3.86 -7.97
C ASP A 153 -0.06 5.08 -8.32
N ALA A 154 0.27 6.27 -7.80
CA ALA A 154 -0.47 7.50 -8.09
C ALA A 154 -0.53 7.84 -9.59
N PHE A 155 0.59 7.67 -10.31
CA PHE A 155 0.68 7.96 -11.74
C PHE A 155 -0.07 6.92 -12.57
N VAL A 156 -0.01 5.64 -12.16
CA VAL A 156 -0.76 4.56 -12.79
C VAL A 156 -2.26 4.82 -12.62
N ALA A 157 -2.70 5.11 -11.40
CA ALA A 157 -4.11 5.39 -11.07
C ALA A 157 -4.68 6.57 -11.88
N ARG A 158 -3.88 7.63 -12.08
CA ARG A 158 -4.29 8.81 -12.87
C ARG A 158 -4.60 8.48 -14.33
N THR A 159 -3.93 7.47 -14.89
CA THR A 159 -4.19 7.02 -16.27
C THR A 159 -5.58 6.39 -16.42
N PHE A 160 -6.13 5.84 -15.34
CA PHE A 160 -7.45 5.22 -15.30
C PHE A 160 -8.57 6.16 -14.88
N SER A 161 -8.25 7.34 -14.34
CA SER A 161 -9.26 8.29 -13.84
C SER A 161 -10.17 8.89 -14.91
N GLY A 162 -9.82 8.75 -16.20
CA GLY A 162 -10.69 9.13 -17.32
C GLY A 162 -11.72 8.06 -17.71
N ASN A 163 -11.56 6.81 -17.23
CA ASN A 163 -12.42 5.68 -17.61
C ASN A 163 -13.15 5.05 -16.41
N PHE A 164 -12.66 5.24 -15.19
CA PHE A 164 -13.20 4.67 -13.95
C PHE A 164 -13.72 5.76 -13.01
N SER A 165 -14.64 5.41 -12.11
CA SER A 165 -15.13 6.33 -11.08
C SER A 165 -14.02 6.74 -10.10
N GLY A 166 -14.14 7.92 -9.50
CA GLY A 166 -13.21 8.41 -8.48
C GLY A 166 -13.04 7.41 -7.33
N ALA A 167 -14.15 6.77 -6.91
CA ALA A 167 -14.14 5.71 -5.91
C ALA A 167 -13.32 4.48 -6.31
N ALA A 168 -13.37 4.03 -7.58
CA ALA A 168 -12.56 2.90 -8.05
C ALA A 168 -11.06 3.24 -8.11
N VAL A 169 -10.72 4.45 -8.55
CA VAL A 169 -9.33 4.94 -8.54
C VAL A 169 -8.81 5.08 -7.12
N LEU A 170 -9.65 5.57 -6.20
CA LEU A 170 -9.32 5.68 -4.79
C LEU A 170 -9.11 4.30 -4.13
N ALA A 171 -9.92 3.31 -4.51
CA ALA A 171 -9.76 1.93 -4.07
C ALA A 171 -8.36 1.40 -4.43
N PHE A 172 -7.89 1.67 -5.65
CA PHE A 172 -6.52 1.34 -6.06
C PHE A 172 -5.47 2.03 -5.18
N LEU A 173 -5.62 3.35 -4.96
CA LEU A 173 -4.65 4.17 -4.21
C LEU A 173 -4.52 3.81 -2.72
N ILE A 174 -5.58 3.30 -2.11
CA ILE A 174 -5.59 2.85 -0.71
C ILE A 174 -5.12 1.40 -0.61
N THR A 175 -5.56 0.54 -1.53
CA THR A 175 -5.27 -0.89 -1.48
C THR A 175 -3.79 -1.18 -1.76
N GLY A 176 -3.16 -0.48 -2.71
CA GLY A 176 -1.75 -0.70 -3.09
C GLY A 176 -0.78 -0.63 -1.90
N PRO A 177 -0.72 0.49 -1.16
CA PRO A 177 0.15 0.63 0.02
C PRO A 177 -0.15 -0.36 1.15
N MET A 178 -1.41 -0.81 1.28
CA MET A 178 -1.80 -1.73 2.34
C MET A 178 -1.39 -3.19 2.05
N ILE A 179 -1.39 -3.61 0.78
CA ILE A 179 -1.04 -4.98 0.34
C ILE A 179 0.37 -5.01 -0.29
N ASP A 180 1.26 -4.14 0.17
CA ASP A 180 2.64 -4.12 -0.34
C ASP A 180 3.32 -5.48 -0.10
N ILE A 181 3.97 -6.00 -1.13
CA ILE A 181 4.66 -7.29 -1.10
C ILE A 181 5.75 -7.30 -0.02
N LYS A 182 6.48 -6.19 0.19
CA LYS A 182 7.47 -6.07 1.27
C LYS A 182 6.80 -6.14 2.63
N ASN A 183 5.65 -5.49 2.77
CA ASN A 183 4.88 -5.50 4.01
C ASN A 183 4.31 -6.90 4.32
N THR A 184 3.84 -7.58 3.29
CA THR A 184 3.31 -8.96 3.35
C THR A 184 4.44 -9.97 3.60
N LEU A 185 5.61 -9.77 3.00
CA LEU A 185 6.80 -10.60 3.18
C LEU A 185 7.44 -10.40 4.56
N LEU A 186 7.44 -9.16 5.05
CA LEU A 186 7.79 -8.87 6.44
C LEU A 186 6.85 -9.64 7.36
N LEU A 187 5.53 -9.52 7.19
CA LEU A 187 4.58 -10.26 8.00
C LEU A 187 4.72 -11.79 7.91
N SER A 188 5.01 -12.34 6.74
CA SER A 188 5.19 -13.79 6.57
C SER A 188 6.45 -14.34 7.23
N ALA A 189 7.46 -13.49 7.46
CA ALA A 189 8.64 -13.86 8.26
C ALA A 189 8.35 -13.95 9.77
N TYR A 190 7.42 -13.13 10.30
CA TYR A 190 7.11 -13.09 11.74
C TYR A 190 5.84 -13.87 12.13
N PHE A 191 4.92 -14.11 11.20
CA PHE A 191 3.63 -14.75 11.45
C PHE A 191 3.39 -15.97 10.54
N ARG A 192 2.56 -16.91 11.01
CA ARG A 192 2.17 -18.07 10.20
C ARG A 192 1.44 -17.64 8.93
N MET A 193 1.69 -18.32 7.80
CA MET A 193 1.04 -18.03 6.51
C MET A 193 -0.49 -17.95 6.57
N LYS A 194 -1.14 -18.77 7.42
CA LYS A 194 -2.60 -18.70 7.65
C LYS A 194 -3.07 -17.35 8.19
N PHE A 195 -2.27 -16.70 9.03
CA PHE A 195 -2.54 -15.36 9.55
C PHE A 195 -2.36 -14.30 8.47
N VAL A 196 -1.27 -14.37 7.70
CA VAL A 196 -0.96 -13.40 6.64
C VAL A 196 -2.05 -13.41 5.57
N VAL A 197 -2.46 -14.58 5.08
CA VAL A 197 -3.55 -14.70 4.09
C VAL A 197 -4.84 -14.10 4.65
N ARG A 198 -5.17 -14.40 5.92
CA ARG A 198 -6.38 -13.84 6.56
C ARG A 198 -6.31 -12.32 6.67
N LEU A 199 -5.14 -11.76 6.99
CA LEU A 199 -4.93 -10.32 7.04
C LEU A 199 -5.12 -9.67 5.66
N VAL A 200 -4.50 -10.23 4.61
CA VAL A 200 -4.66 -9.74 3.23
C VAL A 200 -6.12 -9.75 2.80
N VAL A 201 -6.85 -10.82 3.09
CA VAL A 201 -8.30 -10.89 2.81
C VAL A 201 -9.06 -9.80 3.58
N THR A 202 -8.68 -9.52 4.82
CA THR A 202 -9.32 -8.46 5.63
C THR A 202 -9.09 -7.09 5.03
N ILE A 203 -7.85 -6.81 4.60
CA ILE A 203 -7.50 -5.55 3.93
C ILE A 203 -8.37 -5.39 2.68
N LEU A 204 -8.43 -6.41 1.82
CA LEU A 204 -9.26 -6.39 0.62
C LEU A 204 -10.73 -6.14 0.92
N VAL A 205 -11.30 -6.82 1.93
CA VAL A 205 -12.71 -6.64 2.30
C VAL A 205 -12.96 -5.22 2.83
N VAL A 206 -12.11 -4.71 3.71
CA VAL A 206 -12.27 -3.37 4.28
C VAL A 206 -12.12 -2.29 3.20
N CYS A 207 -11.09 -2.37 2.36
CA CYS A 207 -10.89 -1.43 1.26
C CYS A 207 -12.06 -1.46 0.26
N PHE A 208 -12.58 -2.65 -0.05
CA PHE A 208 -13.74 -2.79 -0.92
C PHE A 208 -14.98 -2.12 -0.34
N VAL A 209 -15.29 -2.40 0.94
CA VAL A 209 -16.45 -1.82 1.62
C VAL A 209 -16.33 -0.30 1.70
N LEU A 210 -15.17 0.24 2.08
CA LEU A 210 -14.95 1.69 2.14
C LEU A 210 -15.13 2.33 0.76
N SER A 211 -14.62 1.71 -0.30
CA SER A 211 -14.73 2.24 -1.66
C SER A 211 -16.16 2.20 -2.19
N VAL A 212 -16.93 1.15 -1.86
CA VAL A 212 -18.36 1.07 -2.19
C VAL A 212 -19.16 2.12 -1.42
N LEU A 213 -18.83 2.39 -0.17
CA LEU A 213 -19.48 3.46 0.61
C LEU A 213 -19.23 4.84 0.01
N VAL A 214 -18.01 5.11 -0.46
CA VAL A 214 -17.68 6.37 -1.16
C VAL A 214 -18.48 6.48 -2.46
N LEU A 215 -18.57 5.38 -3.22
CA LEU A 215 -19.34 5.33 -4.46
C LEU A 215 -20.84 5.58 -4.20
N ALA A 216 -21.42 4.93 -3.18
CA ALA A 216 -22.82 5.08 -2.81
C ALA A 216 -23.14 6.47 -2.25
N GLY A 217 -22.19 7.08 -1.55
CA GLY A 217 -22.31 8.44 -1.02
C GLY A 217 -22.14 9.56 -2.05
N GLY A 218 -21.74 9.24 -3.29
CA GLY A 218 -21.52 10.23 -4.35
C GLY A 218 -20.44 11.26 -4.01
N LEU A 219 -19.49 10.90 -3.13
CA LEU A 219 -18.51 11.84 -2.58
C LEU A 219 -17.40 12.19 -3.58
N ILE A 220 -17.18 11.37 -4.62
CA ILE A 220 -16.14 11.50 -5.67
C ILE A 220 -16.52 10.72 -6.94
#